data_AF-A0A1Y2H3S3-F1
#
_entry.id   AF-A0A1Y2H3S3-F1
#
_cell.length_a   1.000
_cell.length_b   1.000
_cell.length_c   1.000
_cell.angle_alpha   90.00
_cell.angle_beta   90.00
_cell.angle_gamma   90.00
#
_symmetry.space_group_name_H-M   'P 1'
#
loop_
_entity.id
_entity.type
_entity.pdbx_description
1 polymer ?
#
loop_
_entity_poly.entity_id
_entity_poly.type
_entity_poly.pdbx_seq_one_letter_code
_entity_poly.pdbx_strand_id
1 'polypeptide(L)'
;FNGILLEYPDIAIDHFAIAPQTSSISLTIPPTIFILTHAHSDHTQGLVHLPKGTQVHTSAPTARWIKAYLDPLLDHIDFVTHSLNQSFKLRLTSTSKKVSITFLDAHHCLGAVSVLVQS
;
A
#
# COMPACT_ATOMS: atom_id res chain seq x y z
N PHE A 1 1.96 -9.77 10.61
CA PHE A 1 3.01 -8.95 9.95
C PHE A 1 2.61 -7.50 10.11
N ASN A 2 3.51 -6.59 10.47
CA ASN A 2 3.16 -5.19 10.79
C ASN A 2 3.24 -4.27 9.57
N GLY A 3 3.24 -4.83 8.35
CA GLY A 3 3.17 -4.10 7.09
C GLY A 3 4.43 -3.33 6.66
N ILE A 4 5.47 -3.28 7.49
CA ILE A 4 6.73 -2.59 7.20
C ILE A 4 7.80 -3.60 6.78
N LEU A 5 8.48 -3.30 5.67
CA LEU A 5 9.63 -4.06 5.17
C LEU A 5 10.93 -3.44 5.69
N LEU A 6 11.82 -4.22 6.31
CA LEU A 6 13.08 -3.71 6.86
C LEU A 6 14.03 -3.26 5.74
N GLU A 7 13.99 -3.95 4.60
CA GLU A 7 14.78 -3.64 3.41
C GLU A 7 14.27 -2.40 2.67
N TYR A 8 12.98 -2.07 2.84
CA TYR A 8 12.30 -0.99 2.14
C TYR A 8 11.36 -0.22 3.09
N PRO A 9 11.89 0.53 4.07
CA PRO A 9 11.08 1.18 5.10
C PRO A 9 10.15 2.27 4.57
N ASP A 10 10.40 2.79 3.37
CA ASP A 10 9.52 3.73 2.66
C ASP A 10 8.19 3.11 2.22
N ILE A 11 8.12 1.77 2.14
CA ILE A 11 6.98 1.01 1.63
C ILE A 11 6.23 0.41 2.82
N ALA A 12 4.96 0.81 2.95
CA ALA A 12 4.01 0.18 3.84
C ALA A 12 3.00 -0.65 3.03
N ILE A 13 2.78 -1.89 3.43
CA ILE A 13 1.85 -2.84 2.82
C ILE A 13 0.77 -3.18 3.85
N ASP A 14 -0.49 -2.89 3.55
CA ASP A 14 -1.64 -3.12 4.44
C ASP A 14 -1.49 -2.50 5.83
N HIS A 15 -0.69 -1.43 5.93
CA HIS A 15 -0.44 -0.71 7.15
C HIS A 15 -0.52 0.79 6.89
N PHE A 16 -1.64 1.39 7.28
CA PHE A 16 -1.96 2.79 6.99
C PHE A 16 -1.98 3.65 8.25
N ALA A 17 -1.36 3.19 9.33
CA ALA A 17 -1.21 3.98 10.53
C ALA A 17 -0.13 5.05 10.31
N ILE A 18 -0.54 6.33 10.38
CA ILE A 18 0.38 7.45 10.52
C ILE A 18 0.82 7.45 11.99
N ALA A 19 1.97 6.87 12.29
CA ALA A 19 2.49 6.83 13.67
C ALA A 19 2.63 8.26 14.24
N PRO A 20 2.54 8.40 15.58
CA PRO A 20 3.75 8.19 16.35
C PRO A 20 3.48 7.19 17.47
N GLN A 21 3.37 5.90 17.15
CA GLN A 21 3.09 4.90 18.17
C GLN A 21 4.26 3.93 18.30
N THR A 22 5.12 4.24 19.28
CA THR A 22 5.60 3.37 20.38
C THR A 22 6.10 1.95 20.07
N SER A 23 6.26 1.59 18.81
CA SER A 23 6.99 0.39 18.41
C SER A 23 8.49 0.65 18.62
N SER A 24 9.21 -0.37 19.08
CA SER A 24 10.67 -0.34 19.32
C SER A 24 11.51 -0.08 18.06
N ILE A 25 10.86 0.25 16.94
CA ILE A 25 11.44 0.71 15.69
C ILE A 25 10.90 2.13 15.51
N SER A 26 11.61 3.11 16.09
CA SER A 26 11.42 4.50 15.69
C SER A 26 11.85 4.59 14.23
N LEU A 27 10.89 4.49 13.30
CA LEU A 27 11.13 4.85 11.92
C LEU A 27 11.49 6.34 11.92
N THR A 28 12.75 6.64 11.64
CA THR A 28 13.24 8.03 11.49
C THR A 28 12.59 8.74 10.32
N ILE A 29 11.98 7.99 9.39
CA ILE A 29 11.26 8.49 8.22
C ILE A 29 9.95 7.69 8.08
N PRO A 30 8.77 8.33 8.07
CA PRO A 30 7.50 7.63 7.86
C PRO A 30 7.42 7.06 6.43
N PRO A 31 6.69 5.94 6.22
CA PRO A 31 6.49 5.41 4.89
C PRO A 31 5.78 6.42 4.00
N THR A 32 6.25 6.54 2.76
CA THR A 32 5.71 7.46 1.76
C THR A 32 5.04 6.73 0.60
N ILE A 33 5.18 5.42 0.54
CA ILE A 33 4.59 4.53 -0.46
C ILE A 33 3.65 3.58 0.27
N PHE A 34 2.38 3.58 -0.14
CA PHE A 34 1.36 2.73 0.46
C PHE A 34 0.85 1.72 -0.57
N ILE A 35 0.76 0.45 -0.18
CA ILE A 35 0.23 -0.63 -0.99
C ILE A 35 -0.92 -1.31 -0.24
N LEU A 36 -2.05 -1.50 -0.91
CA LEU A 36 -3.15 -2.33 -0.43
C LEU A 36 -3.19 -3.62 -1.24
N THR A 37 -3.03 -4.77 -0.58
CA THR A 37 -3.00 -6.07 -1.26
C THR A 37 -4.39 -6.55 -1.64
N HIS A 38 -5.38 -6.37 -0.76
CA HIS A 38 -6.77 -6.75 -0.99
C HIS A 38 -7.74 -6.06 -0.02
N ALA A 39 -9.04 -6.11 -0.33
CA ALA A 39 -10.09 -5.39 0.38
C ALA A 39 -10.74 -6.21 1.52
N HIS A 40 -9.93 -6.77 2.42
CA HIS A 40 -10.42 -7.30 3.69
C HIS A 40 -10.20 -6.30 4.82
N SER A 41 -11.10 -6.32 5.81
CA SER A 41 -11.15 -5.29 6.86
C SER A 41 -9.90 -5.25 7.75
N ASP A 42 -9.24 -6.38 7.95
CA ASP A 42 -7.98 -6.47 8.70
C ASP A 42 -6.79 -5.87 7.93
N HIS A 43 -6.91 -5.74 6.60
CA HIS A 43 -5.89 -5.14 5.73
C HIS A 43 -6.14 -3.66 5.41
N THR A 44 -7.33 -3.11 5.69
CA THR A 44 -7.68 -1.70 5.39
C THR A 44 -7.62 -0.78 6.62
N GLN A 45 -7.09 -1.27 7.73
CA GLN A 45 -7.02 -0.52 8.99
C GLN A 45 -6.19 0.75 8.85
N GLY A 46 -6.78 1.88 9.24
CA GLY A 46 -6.15 3.21 9.17
C GLY A 46 -6.24 3.90 7.81
N LEU A 47 -6.74 3.25 6.75
CA LEU A 47 -6.80 3.80 5.40
C LEU A 47 -7.58 5.12 5.32
N VAL A 48 -8.65 5.26 6.11
CA VAL A 48 -9.48 6.47 6.21
C VAL A 48 -8.78 7.65 6.90
N HIS A 49 -7.68 7.40 7.62
CA HIS A 49 -6.94 8.43 8.33
C HIS A 49 -5.75 8.97 7.51
N LEU A 50 -5.49 8.41 6.33
CA LEU A 50 -4.43 8.90 5.45
C LEU A 50 -4.73 10.34 4.99
N PRO A 51 -3.70 11.17 4.74
CA PRO A 51 -3.92 12.53 4.25
C PRO A 51 -4.61 12.54 2.89
N LYS A 52 -5.35 13.61 2.62
CA LYS A 52 -5.97 13.82 1.30
C LYS A 52 -4.90 13.85 0.18
N GLY A 53 -5.21 13.17 -0.93
CA GLY A 53 -4.31 13.03 -2.08
C GLY A 53 -3.22 11.97 -1.89
N THR A 54 -3.29 11.16 -0.84
CA THR A 54 -2.35 10.05 -0.66
C THR A 54 -2.57 9.00 -1.73
N GLN A 55 -1.49 8.62 -2.41
CA GLN A 55 -1.52 7.55 -3.39
C GLN A 55 -1.42 6.18 -2.71
N VAL A 56 -2.40 5.32 -2.96
CA VAL A 56 -2.41 3.93 -2.49
C VAL A 56 -2.40 3.00 -3.71
N HIS A 57 -1.33 2.24 -3.84
CA HIS A 57 -1.11 1.34 -4.97
C HIS A 57 -1.83 0.00 -4.74
N THR A 58 -2.61 -0.46 -5.71
CA THR A 58 -3.45 -1.66 -5.55
C THR A 58 -3.79 -2.30 -6.90
N SER A 59 -4.41 -3.47 -6.90
CA SER A 59 -5.03 -4.03 -8.11
C SER A 59 -6.34 -3.31 -8.47
N ALA A 60 -6.73 -3.37 -9.75
CA ALA A 60 -7.97 -2.77 -10.22
C ALA A 60 -9.24 -3.36 -9.58
N PRO A 61 -9.38 -4.69 -9.37
CA PRO A 61 -10.55 -5.23 -8.68
C PRO A 61 -10.63 -4.77 -7.21
N THR A 62 -9.51 -4.71 -6.49
CA THR A 62 -9.48 -4.21 -5.11
C THR A 62 -9.92 -2.74 -5.03
N ALA A 63 -9.41 -1.87 -5.91
CA ALA A 63 -9.84 -0.47 -5.95
C ALA A 63 -11.34 -0.32 -6.25
N ARG A 64 -11.90 -1.20 -7.11
CA ARG A 64 -13.33 -1.20 -7.42
C ARG A 64 -14.17 -1.59 -6.20
N TRP A 65 -13.76 -2.63 -5.46
CA TRP A 65 -14.44 -3.03 -4.23
C TRP A 65 -14.43 -1.91 -3.18
N ILE A 66 -13.28 -1.29 -2.97
CA ILE A 66 -13.15 -0.17 -2.02
C ILE A 66 -14.10 0.98 -2.40
N LYS A 67 -14.11 1.40 -3.67
CA LYS A 67 -15.00 2.48 -4.13
C LYS A 67 -16.48 2.11 -4.06
N ALA A 68 -16.85 0.85 -4.27
CA ALA A 68 -18.26 0.45 -4.24
C ALA A 68 -18.84 0.38 -2.81
N TYR A 69 -18.02 0.11 -1.80
CA TYR A 69 -18.50 -0.20 -0.45
C TYR A 69 -18.03 0.75 0.65
N LEU A 70 -16.98 1.53 0.41
CA LEU A 70 -16.40 2.47 1.39
C LEU A 70 -16.48 3.93 0.94
N ASP A 71 -16.98 4.23 -0.26
CA ASP A 71 -17.37 5.59 -0.66
C ASP A 71 -18.56 6.05 0.21
N PRO A 72 -18.53 7.28 0.81
CA PRO A 72 -17.59 8.39 0.54
C PRO A 72 -16.40 8.48 1.51
N LEU A 73 -16.21 7.51 2.40
CA LEU A 73 -15.17 7.57 3.45
C LEU A 73 -13.75 7.69 2.88
N LEU A 74 -13.53 7.21 1.65
CA LEU A 74 -12.21 7.12 1.02
C LEU A 74 -12.04 7.97 -0.24
N ASP A 75 -12.96 8.91 -0.51
CA ASP A 75 -12.91 9.78 -1.71
C ASP A 75 -11.69 10.71 -1.76
N HIS A 76 -11.05 10.91 -0.60
CA HIS A 76 -9.84 11.71 -0.47
C HIS A 76 -8.56 10.94 -0.79
N ILE A 77 -8.64 9.64 -1.07
CA ILE A 77 -7.52 8.75 -1.36
C ILE A 77 -7.42 8.47 -2.86
N ASP A 78 -6.21 8.60 -3.40
CA ASP A 78 -5.92 8.33 -4.81
C ASP A 78 -5.49 6.88 -4.99
N PHE A 79 -6.44 5.99 -5.28
CA PHE A 79 -6.12 4.60 -5.61
C PHE A 79 -5.47 4.49 -7.00
N VAL A 80 -4.18 4.16 -7.02
CA VAL A 80 -3.41 3.93 -8.25
C VAL A 80 -3.39 2.45 -8.57
N THR A 81 -4.01 2.07 -9.69
CA THR A 81 -4.17 0.66 -10.05
C THR A 81 -3.03 0.17 -10.93
N HIS A 82 -2.59 -1.07 -10.69
CA HIS A 82 -1.55 -1.73 -11.49
C HIS A 82 -2.02 -3.09 -11.99
N SER A 83 -1.56 -3.45 -13.20
CA SER A 83 -1.81 -4.76 -13.81
C SER A 83 -0.96 -5.85 -13.15
N LEU A 84 -1.51 -7.06 -13.08
CA LEU A 84 -0.75 -8.23 -12.64
C LEU A 84 0.39 -8.54 -13.63
N ASN A 85 1.48 -9.10 -13.11
CA ASN A 85 2.66 -9.52 -13.88
C ASN A 85 3.33 -8.40 -14.69
N GLN A 86 2.99 -7.14 -14.41
CA GLN A 86 3.59 -5.97 -15.02
C GLN A 86 4.31 -5.15 -13.95
N SER A 87 5.60 -4.93 -14.15
CA SER A 87 6.39 -4.13 -13.22
C SER A 87 6.10 -2.64 -13.35
N PHE A 88 6.00 -1.93 -12.23
CA PHE A 88 5.97 -0.48 -12.16
C PHE A 88 7.08 0.04 -11.23
N LYS A 89 7.55 1.27 -11.48
CA LYS A 89 8.71 1.83 -10.77
C LYS A 89 8.27 2.91 -9.79
N LEU A 90 8.72 2.79 -8.54
CA LEU A 90 8.54 3.82 -7.52
C LEU A 90 9.91 4.32 -7.04
N ARG A 91 9.95 5.58 -6.62
CA ARG A 91 11.17 6.21 -6.08
C ARG A 91 11.05 6.24 -4.55
N LEU A 92 11.99 5.60 -3.87
CA LEU A 92 12.12 5.66 -2.41
C LEU A 92 12.56 7.06 -2.01
N THR A 93 11.91 7.65 -1.00
CA THR A 93 12.21 9.00 -0.54
C THR A 93 13.48 9.03 0.31
N SER A 94 13.70 8.00 1.13
CA SER A 94 14.85 7.86 2.03
C SER A 94 16.19 7.77 1.30
N THR A 95 16.23 7.07 0.16
CA THR A 95 17.47 6.78 -0.58
C THR A 95 17.53 7.39 -1.97
N SER A 96 16.43 7.99 -2.45
CA SER A 96 16.25 8.40 -3.85
C SER A 96 16.40 7.27 -4.90
N LYS A 97 16.60 6.02 -4.48
CA LYS A 97 16.68 4.86 -5.38
C LYS A 97 15.31 4.54 -5.98
N LYS A 98 15.32 3.95 -7.16
CA LYS A 98 14.10 3.40 -7.77
C LYS A 98 14.02 1.92 -7.48
N VAL A 99 12.84 1.46 -7.11
CA VAL A 99 12.51 0.03 -6.99
C VAL A 99 11.47 -0.33 -8.02
N SER A 100 11.56 -1.55 -8.54
CA SER A 100 10.57 -2.18 -9.38
C SER A 100 9.63 -3.00 -8.50
N ILE A 101 8.32 -2.79 -8.67
CA ILE A 101 7.27 -3.53 -7.96
C ILE A 101 6.45 -4.27 -8.99
N THR A 102 6.17 -5.54 -8.73
CA THR A 102 5.29 -6.37 -9.55
C THR A 102 4.21 -6.99 -8.67
N PHE A 103 2.95 -6.84 -9.08
CA PHE A 103 1.84 -7.54 -8.46
C PHE A 103 1.66 -8.92 -9.10
N LEU A 104 1.60 -9.95 -8.28
CA LEU A 104 1.35 -11.33 -8.66
C LEU A 104 -0.01 -11.76 -8.09
N ASP A 105 -0.73 -12.67 -8.74
CA ASP A 105 -1.97 -13.21 -8.19
C ASP A 105 -1.68 -13.94 -6.87
N ALA A 106 -2.40 -13.58 -5.80
CA ALA A 106 -2.29 -14.25 -4.51
C ALA A 106 -3.20 -15.47 -4.38
N HIS A 107 -4.14 -15.69 -5.31
CA HIS A 107 -5.13 -16.77 -5.26
C HIS A 107 -5.92 -16.84 -3.93
N HIS A 108 -6.21 -15.68 -3.33
CA HIS A 108 -6.90 -15.57 -2.03
C HIS A 108 -8.36 -15.09 -2.17
N CYS A 109 -8.55 -13.89 -2.71
CA CYS A 109 -9.86 -13.34 -3.05
C CYS A 109 -9.78 -12.52 -4.34
N LEU A 110 -10.92 -12.04 -4.85
CA LEU A 110 -10.94 -11.23 -6.08
C LEU A 110 -10.08 -9.97 -5.93
N GLY A 111 -9.01 -9.87 -6.73
CA GLY A 111 -8.09 -8.74 -6.71
C GLY A 111 -6.92 -8.86 -5.74
N ALA A 112 -6.83 -9.94 -4.96
CA ALA A 112 -5.72 -10.11 -4.03
C ALA A 112 -4.38 -10.28 -4.74
N VAL A 113 -3.36 -9.58 -4.26
CA VAL A 113 -2.02 -9.61 -4.84
C VAL A 113 -0.94 -9.95 -3.84
N SER A 114 0.03 -10.74 -4.29
CA SER A 114 1.36 -10.79 -3.69
C SER A 114 2.23 -9.70 -4.31
N VAL A 115 3.16 -9.15 -3.53
CA VAL A 115 4.00 -8.01 -3.95
C VAL A 115 5.46 -8.46 -4.05
N LEU A 116 6.01 -8.40 -5.26
CA LEU A 116 7.44 -8.60 -5.51
C LEU A 116 8.12 -7.22 -5.60
N VAL A 117 9.15 -6.99 -4.78
CA VAL A 117 9.96 -5.76 -4.78
C VAL A 117 11.39 -6.10 -5.22
N GLN A 118 11.94 -5.32 -6.16
CA GLN A 118 13.28 -5.54 -6.73
C GLN A 118 14.01 -4.19 -6.89
N SER A 119 15.30 -4.14 -6.52
CA SER A 119 16.17 -2.96 -6.65
C SER A 119 17.14 -3.07 -7.82
#